data_AF-A0A7W0HUT2-F1
#
_entry.id   AF-A0A7W0HUT2-F1
#
_cell.length_a   1.000
_cell.length_b   1.000
_cell.length_c   1.000
_cell.angle_alpha   90.00
_cell.angle_beta   90.00
_cell.angle_gamma   90.00
#
_symmetry.space_group_name_H-M   'P 1'
#
loop_
_entity.id
_entity.type
_entity.pdbx_description
1 polymer ?
#
loop_
_entity_poly.entity_id
_entity_poly.type
_entity_poly.pdbx_seq_one_letter_code
_entity_poly.pdbx_strand_id
1 'polypeptide(L)'
;MGSDPRKGAVVFFDWAGSRNIPAIDHVGIVEAVKGGGRTIVTLEGNTANQLKRRERSLGHVAGFGYPAYPAVKALAKPKPKPELNWTEVMVKKLPELRPGVKGWDVKTAYGLLYSRGFPVAAGADETMFVGPLGEALLAFKKSAGLPATEKIDEDTWAALLRVA
;
A
#
# COMPACT_ATOMS: atom_id res chain seq x y z
N MET A 1 -10.11 28.41 28.87
CA MET A 1 -10.17 27.48 27.72
C MET A 1 -10.78 28.21 26.53
N GLY A 2 -10.54 27.77 25.31
CA GLY A 2 -11.20 28.33 24.12
C GLY A 2 -12.59 27.77 23.89
N SER A 3 -13.36 28.43 23.02
CA SER A 3 -14.74 28.07 22.66
C SER A 3 -14.88 27.44 21.28
N ASP A 4 -13.89 27.62 20.41
CA ASP A 4 -14.00 27.24 19.00
C ASP A 4 -13.47 25.83 18.77
N PRO A 5 -14.26 24.93 18.16
CA PRO A 5 -13.76 23.62 17.75
C PRO A 5 -12.76 23.79 16.60
N ARG A 6 -11.58 23.17 16.75
CA ARG A 6 -10.54 23.16 15.70
C ARG A 6 -9.93 21.77 15.62
N LYS A 7 -9.60 21.31 14.42
CA LYS A 7 -8.85 20.06 14.24
C LYS A 7 -7.54 20.13 15.04
N GLY A 8 -7.25 19.06 15.78
CA GLY A 8 -6.09 18.97 16.69
C GLY A 8 -6.30 19.61 18.06
N ALA A 9 -7.42 20.31 18.32
CA ALA A 9 -7.70 20.80 19.66
C ALA A 9 -7.93 19.64 20.65
N VAL A 10 -7.50 19.81 21.89
CA VAL A 10 -7.96 18.98 23.01
C VAL A 10 -9.36 19.46 23.38
N VAL A 11 -10.33 18.57 23.43
CA VAL A 11 -11.69 18.89 23.87
C VAL A 11 -11.90 18.38 25.30
N PHE A 12 -12.54 19.21 26.12
CA PHE A 12 -12.93 18.88 27.50
C PHE A 12 -14.45 18.73 27.57
N PHE A 13 -14.91 17.63 28.14
CA PHE A 13 -16.32 17.32 28.30
C PHE A 13 -16.76 17.42 29.75
N ASP A 14 -17.93 17.99 29.94
CA ASP A 14 -18.69 17.99 31.19
C ASP A 14 -20.08 17.44 30.84
N TRP A 15 -20.36 16.22 31.27
CA TRP A 15 -21.58 15.51 30.94
C TRP A 15 -22.80 16.07 31.66
N ALA A 16 -22.60 16.73 32.80
CA ALA A 16 -23.64 17.49 33.50
C ALA A 16 -23.91 18.86 32.83
N GLY A 17 -23.03 19.31 31.94
CA GLY A 17 -23.20 20.52 31.14
C GLY A 17 -23.01 21.82 31.90
N SER A 18 -22.40 21.78 33.09
CA SER A 18 -22.14 22.96 33.92
C SER A 18 -21.09 23.91 33.31
N ARG A 19 -20.22 23.38 32.45
CA ARG A 19 -19.10 24.07 31.77
C ARG A 19 -18.09 24.67 32.74
N ASN A 20 -17.95 24.09 33.92
CA ASN A 20 -16.99 24.50 34.92
C ASN A 20 -15.74 23.62 34.88
N ILE A 21 -14.55 24.23 35.02
CA ILE A 21 -13.27 23.50 34.98
C ILE A 21 -13.20 22.35 36.01
N PRO A 22 -13.65 22.52 37.27
CA PRO A 22 -13.63 21.43 38.24
C PRO A 22 -14.62 20.29 37.94
N ALA A 23 -15.58 20.49 37.03
CA ALA A 23 -16.63 19.54 36.69
C ALA A 23 -16.35 18.78 35.37
N ILE A 24 -15.12 18.84 34.85
CA ILE A 24 -14.73 18.14 33.62
C ILE A 24 -14.60 16.64 33.91
N ASP A 25 -15.33 15.83 33.16
CA ASP A 25 -15.37 14.37 33.29
C ASP A 25 -14.40 13.65 32.35
N HIS A 26 -14.18 14.22 31.16
CA HIS A 26 -13.51 13.50 30.08
C HIS A 26 -12.78 14.42 29.12
N VAL A 27 -11.82 13.84 28.37
CA VAL A 27 -11.04 14.55 27.36
C VAL A 27 -10.87 13.73 26.10
N GLY A 28 -10.78 14.41 24.97
CA GLY A 28 -10.47 13.81 23.67
C GLY A 28 -9.68 14.75 22.77
N ILE A 29 -9.35 14.27 21.57
CA ILE A 29 -8.73 15.09 20.52
C ILE A 29 -9.70 15.27 19.37
N VAL A 30 -9.89 16.50 18.89
CA VAL A 30 -10.74 16.80 17.73
C VAL A 30 -10.05 16.34 16.45
N GLU A 31 -10.59 15.32 15.80
CA GLU A 31 -10.15 14.85 14.48
C GLU A 31 -10.71 15.72 13.36
N ALA A 32 -11.98 16.12 13.47
CA ALA A 32 -12.68 16.90 12.46
C ALA A 32 -13.78 17.78 13.07
N VAL A 33 -14.10 18.88 12.39
CA VAL A 33 -15.23 19.76 12.70
C VAL A 33 -16.23 19.65 11.56
N LYS A 34 -17.49 19.37 11.88
CA LYS A 34 -18.57 19.09 10.92
C LYS A 34 -19.74 20.06 11.08
N GLY A 35 -20.64 20.07 10.10
CA GLY A 35 -21.93 20.75 10.21
C GLY A 35 -21.84 22.23 10.53
N GLY A 36 -20.84 22.92 9.96
CA GLY A 36 -20.60 24.35 10.22
C GLY A 36 -20.13 24.66 11.64
N GLY A 37 -19.55 23.69 12.36
CA GLY A 37 -19.06 23.87 13.73
C GLY A 37 -19.97 23.32 14.82
N ARG A 38 -21.12 22.74 14.48
CA ARG A 38 -22.11 22.24 15.47
C ARG A 38 -21.73 20.88 16.07
N THR A 39 -20.91 20.13 15.36
CA THR A 39 -20.52 18.77 15.72
C THR A 39 -19.03 18.59 15.52
N ILE A 40 -18.40 17.86 16.43
CA ILE A 40 -17.00 17.46 16.32
C ILE A 40 -16.91 15.94 16.21
N VAL A 41 -15.92 15.47 15.45
CA VAL A 41 -15.47 14.10 15.53
C VAL A 41 -14.23 14.07 16.41
N THR A 42 -14.23 13.15 17.36
CA THR A 42 -13.22 13.05 18.40
C THR A 42 -12.60 11.66 18.42
N LEU A 43 -11.32 11.62 18.79
CA LEU A 43 -10.62 10.41 19.19
C LEU A 43 -10.51 10.44 20.72
N GLU A 44 -11.20 9.50 21.37
CA GLU A 44 -11.37 9.46 22.83
C GLU A 44 -10.79 8.15 23.36
N GLY A 45 -9.78 8.26 24.24
CA GLY A 45 -9.24 7.12 24.98
C GLY A 45 -10.19 6.69 26.09
N ASN A 46 -9.96 5.50 26.66
CA ASN A 46 -10.76 4.94 27.75
C ASN A 46 -12.29 4.93 27.50
N THR A 47 -12.72 5.00 26.24
CA THR A 47 -14.14 4.89 25.89
C THR A 47 -14.48 3.41 25.83
N ALA A 48 -15.05 2.89 26.93
CA ALA A 48 -15.20 1.45 27.16
C ALA A 48 -13.86 0.71 27.07
N ASN A 49 -12.85 1.18 27.81
CA ASN A 49 -11.49 0.63 27.89
C ASN A 49 -10.74 0.57 26.54
N GLN A 50 -11.12 1.39 25.57
CA GLN A 50 -10.53 1.41 24.23
C GLN A 50 -10.42 2.84 23.68
N LEU A 51 -9.60 3.02 22.65
CA LEU A 51 -9.63 4.21 21.80
C LEU A 51 -10.84 4.09 20.87
N LYS A 52 -11.74 5.08 20.90
CA LYS A 52 -12.88 5.13 19.98
C LYS A 52 -12.98 6.47 19.27
N ARG A 53 -13.44 6.40 18.03
CA ARG A 53 -13.88 7.55 17.25
C ARG A 53 -15.34 7.84 17.58
N ARG A 54 -15.66 9.05 18.01
CA ARG A 54 -17.01 9.48 18.38
C ARG A 54 -17.41 10.73 17.63
N GLU A 55 -18.70 10.88 17.40
CA GLU A 55 -19.30 12.11 16.93
C GLU A 55 -20.07 12.75 18.10
N ARG A 56 -19.73 13.99 18.43
CA ARG A 56 -20.23 14.69 19.62
C ARG A 56 -20.82 16.04 19.21
N SER A 57 -22.00 16.35 19.73
CA SER A 57 -22.51 17.72 19.70
C SER A 57 -21.72 18.58 20.72
N LEU A 58 -21.74 19.89 20.53
CA LEU A 58 -21.09 20.82 21.46
C LEU A 58 -21.83 20.99 22.80
N GLY A 59 -22.98 20.34 23.00
CA GLY A 59 -23.83 20.54 24.19
C GLY A 59 -23.10 20.25 25.50
N HIS A 60 -22.30 19.16 25.54
CA HIS A 60 -21.53 18.72 26.70
C HIS A 60 -20.06 19.16 26.67
N VAL A 61 -19.70 20.10 25.79
CA VAL A 61 -18.33 20.60 25.72
C VAL A 61 -18.16 21.73 26.74
N ALA A 62 -17.21 21.54 27.66
CA ALA A 62 -16.81 22.55 28.63
C ALA A 62 -15.81 23.55 28.02
N GLY A 63 -15.02 23.12 27.03
CA GLY A 63 -14.14 23.99 26.28
C GLY A 63 -13.06 23.24 25.50
N PHE A 64 -12.14 24.01 24.92
CA PHE A 64 -11.03 23.50 24.13
C PHE A 64 -9.67 23.99 24.64
N GLY A 65 -8.68 23.12 24.56
CA GLY A 65 -7.26 23.42 24.68
C GLY A 65 -6.63 23.46 23.29
N TYR A 66 -5.75 24.43 23.06
CA TYR A 66 -5.05 24.60 21.78
C TYR A 66 -3.56 24.39 22.01
N PRO A 67 -3.06 23.14 21.90
CA PRO A 67 -1.63 22.91 21.91
C PRO A 67 -0.95 23.77 20.84
N ALA A 68 0.18 24.38 21.21
CA ALA A 68 1.03 25.10 20.27
C ALA A 68 1.79 24.08 19.42
N TYR A 69 1.11 23.50 18.43
CA TYR A 69 1.78 22.65 17.46
C TYR A 69 2.81 23.48 16.70
N PRO A 70 4.10 23.07 16.66
CA PRO A 70 5.02 23.70 15.75
C PRO A 70 4.47 23.59 14.33
N ALA A 71 4.81 24.53 13.45
CA ALA A 71 4.53 24.40 12.03
C ALA A 71 5.23 23.13 11.52
N VAL A 72 4.50 22.01 11.53
CA VAL A 72 4.95 20.81 10.86
C VAL A 72 4.92 21.14 9.38
N LYS A 73 6.07 21.02 8.70
CA LYS A 73 6.04 20.90 7.23
C LYS A 73 5.02 19.83 6.95
N ALA A 74 3.95 20.17 6.23
CA ALA A 74 2.93 19.22 5.87
C ALA A 74 3.67 17.99 5.35
N LEU A 75 3.51 16.84 6.03
CA LEU A 75 4.04 15.59 5.51
C LEU A 75 3.50 15.51 4.09
N ALA A 76 4.41 15.38 3.12
CA ALA A 76 4.00 15.23 1.73
C ALA A 76 2.93 14.14 1.73
N LYS A 77 1.75 14.44 1.17
CA LYS A 77 0.73 13.40 0.97
C LYS A 77 1.47 12.22 0.35
N PRO A 78 1.34 10.99 0.88
CA PRO A 78 2.01 9.84 0.28
C PRO A 78 1.68 9.88 -1.21
N LYS A 79 2.72 9.82 -2.06
CA LYS A 79 2.51 9.80 -3.50
C LYS A 79 1.47 8.70 -3.77
N PRO A 80 0.41 8.96 -4.56
CA PRO A 80 -0.50 7.90 -4.94
C PRO A 80 0.35 6.75 -5.50
N LYS A 81 0.11 5.53 -5.00
CA LYS A 81 0.77 4.35 -5.54
C LYS A 81 0.47 4.33 -7.05
N PRO A 82 1.47 4.15 -7.93
CA PRO A 82 1.21 4.09 -9.36
C PRO A 82 0.10 3.08 -9.64
N GLU A 83 -0.95 3.48 -10.36
CA GLU A 83 -1.94 2.54 -10.85
C GLU A 83 -1.25 1.67 -11.88
N LEU A 84 -1.22 0.36 -11.63
CA LEU A 84 -0.65 -0.59 -12.58
C LEU A 84 -1.58 -0.70 -13.79
N ASN A 85 -1.02 -0.70 -14.99
CA ASN A 85 -1.81 -1.01 -16.17
C ASN A 85 -2.17 -2.52 -16.18
N TRP A 86 -3.14 -2.90 -17.01
CA TRP A 86 -3.61 -4.29 -17.07
C TRP A 86 -2.48 -5.28 -17.39
N THR A 87 -1.48 -4.85 -18.17
CA THR A 87 -0.34 -5.68 -18.60
C THR A 87 0.61 -5.97 -17.43
N GLU A 88 0.95 -4.96 -16.63
CA GLU A 88 1.74 -5.13 -15.40
C GLU A 88 1.04 -6.04 -14.38
N VAL A 89 -0.29 -5.95 -14.28
CA VAL A 89 -1.08 -6.83 -13.43
C VAL A 89 -1.01 -8.28 -13.91
N MET A 90 -1.02 -8.53 -15.22
CA MET A 90 -0.92 -9.88 -15.76
C MET A 90 0.49 -10.47 -15.57
N VAL A 91 1.56 -9.69 -15.81
CA VAL A 91 2.93 -10.20 -15.62
C VAL A 91 3.21 -10.56 -14.16
N LYS A 92 2.72 -9.78 -13.20
CA LYS A 92 2.84 -10.09 -11.76
C LYS A 92 2.15 -11.38 -11.32
N LYS A 93 1.24 -11.92 -12.14
CA LYS A 93 0.56 -13.19 -11.86
C LYS A 93 1.32 -14.40 -12.43
N LEU A 94 2.34 -14.19 -13.27
CA LEU A 94 3.12 -15.29 -13.82
C LEU A 94 4.03 -15.88 -12.73
N PRO A 95 4.20 -17.22 -12.71
CA PRO A 95 5.03 -17.86 -11.70
C PRO A 95 6.51 -17.56 -11.92
N GLU A 96 7.28 -17.47 -10.84
CA GLU A 96 8.74 -17.54 -10.95
C GLU A 96 9.13 -18.97 -11.32
N LEU A 97 9.82 -19.14 -12.45
CA LEU A 97 10.32 -20.45 -12.87
C LEU A 97 11.79 -20.62 -12.46
N ARG A 98 12.14 -21.80 -11.96
CA ARG A 98 13.48 -22.18 -11.51
C ARG A 98 13.90 -23.52 -12.12
N PRO A 99 15.20 -23.84 -12.20
CA PRO A 99 15.64 -25.10 -12.79
C PRO A 99 15.01 -26.30 -12.06
N GLY A 100 14.61 -27.33 -12.82
CA GLY A 100 13.98 -28.54 -12.32
C GLY A 100 12.45 -28.52 -12.31
N VAL A 101 11.79 -27.39 -12.52
CA VAL A 101 10.32 -27.34 -12.59
C VAL A 101 9.79 -27.88 -13.92
N LYS A 102 8.64 -28.57 -13.87
CA LYS A 102 7.90 -29.06 -15.04
C LYS A 102 6.55 -28.35 -15.17
N GLY A 103 6.16 -27.94 -16.38
CA GLY A 103 4.81 -27.45 -16.61
C GLY A 103 4.60 -26.66 -17.89
N TRP A 104 3.37 -26.19 -18.08
CA TRP A 104 2.97 -25.41 -19.25
C TRP A 104 3.56 -23.99 -19.25
N ASP A 105 3.86 -23.43 -18.09
CA ASP A 105 4.55 -22.14 -18.00
C ASP A 105 5.98 -22.24 -18.53
N VAL A 106 6.67 -23.36 -18.27
CA VAL A 106 7.99 -23.65 -18.87
C VAL A 106 7.89 -23.73 -20.38
N LYS A 107 6.86 -24.41 -20.90
CA LYS A 107 6.62 -24.49 -22.34
C LYS A 107 6.29 -23.12 -22.96
N THR A 108 5.61 -22.27 -22.21
CA THR A 108 5.35 -20.89 -22.61
C THR A 108 6.66 -20.12 -22.72
N ALA A 109 7.54 -20.20 -21.72
CA ALA A 109 8.86 -19.61 -21.77
C ALA A 109 9.72 -20.15 -22.94
N TYR A 110 9.67 -21.46 -23.18
CA TYR A 110 10.32 -22.11 -24.33
C TYR A 110 9.88 -21.47 -25.65
N GLY A 111 8.57 -21.39 -25.88
CA GLY A 111 8.01 -20.81 -27.11
C GLY A 111 8.33 -19.33 -27.28
N LEU A 112 8.33 -18.56 -26.18
CA LEU A 112 8.72 -17.16 -26.19
C LEU A 112 10.20 -17.00 -26.54
N LEU A 113 11.10 -17.77 -25.93
CA LEU A 113 12.54 -17.74 -26.26
C LEU A 113 12.78 -18.03 -27.75
N TYR A 114 12.15 -19.08 -28.28
CA TYR A 114 12.19 -19.39 -29.71
C TYR A 114 11.72 -18.19 -30.56
N SER A 115 10.57 -17.61 -30.22
CA SER A 115 10.00 -16.44 -30.90
C SER A 115 10.86 -15.18 -30.77
N ARG A 116 11.76 -15.13 -29.79
CA ARG A 116 12.73 -14.03 -29.59
C ARG A 116 14.08 -14.28 -30.25
N GLY A 117 14.22 -15.35 -31.03
CA GLY A 117 15.46 -15.67 -31.72
C GLY A 117 16.47 -16.41 -30.85
N PHE A 118 16.03 -16.98 -29.73
CA PHE A 118 16.83 -17.83 -28.83
C PHE A 118 16.28 -19.26 -28.86
N PRO A 119 16.47 -19.99 -29.97
CA PRO A 119 15.97 -21.35 -30.08
C PRO A 119 16.67 -22.25 -29.05
N VAL A 120 15.88 -23.11 -28.41
CA VAL A 120 16.38 -24.16 -27.53
C VAL A 120 16.84 -25.33 -28.39
N ALA A 121 17.91 -26.02 -27.98
CA ALA A 121 18.45 -27.16 -28.73
C ALA A 121 17.38 -28.23 -29.01
N ALA A 122 17.45 -28.84 -30.19
CA ALA A 122 16.52 -29.87 -30.62
C ALA A 122 16.51 -31.08 -29.67
N GLY A 123 15.33 -31.65 -29.42
CA GLY A 123 15.15 -32.81 -28.54
C GLY A 123 15.03 -32.49 -27.04
N ALA A 124 15.08 -31.22 -26.64
CA ALA A 124 14.79 -30.82 -25.27
C ALA A 124 13.30 -31.05 -24.92
N ASP A 125 13.01 -31.50 -23.68
CA ASP A 125 11.64 -31.51 -23.17
C ASP A 125 11.18 -30.07 -22.95
N GLU A 126 10.30 -29.59 -23.84
CA GLU A 126 9.79 -28.21 -23.84
C GLU A 126 9.04 -27.85 -22.55
N THR A 127 8.65 -28.84 -21.74
CA THR A 127 7.93 -28.63 -20.49
C THR A 127 8.84 -28.65 -19.27
N MET A 128 10.14 -28.95 -19.41
CA MET A 128 11.09 -29.07 -18.31
C MET A 128 12.12 -27.95 -18.32
N PHE A 129 12.26 -27.25 -17.19
CA PHE A 129 13.27 -26.21 -17.07
C PHE A 129 14.62 -26.79 -16.68
N VAL A 130 15.33 -27.36 -17.63
CA VAL A 130 16.68 -27.93 -17.44
C VAL A 130 17.54 -27.75 -18.70
N GLY A 131 18.85 -27.82 -18.52
CA GLY A 131 19.83 -27.93 -19.61
C GLY A 131 19.65 -26.88 -20.71
N PRO A 132 19.35 -27.28 -21.96
CA PRO A 132 19.28 -26.36 -23.11
C PRO A 132 18.36 -25.15 -22.95
N LEU A 133 17.27 -25.27 -22.17
CA LEU A 133 16.37 -24.13 -21.94
C LEU A 133 17.06 -23.04 -21.10
N GLY A 134 17.87 -23.44 -20.11
CA GLY A 134 18.64 -22.51 -19.29
C GLY A 134 19.71 -21.76 -20.10
N GLU A 135 20.38 -22.44 -21.01
CA GLU A 135 21.35 -21.83 -21.92
C GLU A 135 20.71 -20.77 -22.82
N ALA A 136 19.57 -21.10 -23.45
CA ALA A 136 18.81 -20.15 -24.25
C ALA A 136 18.31 -18.95 -23.42
N LEU A 137 17.86 -19.19 -22.19
CA LEU A 137 17.45 -18.14 -21.26
C LEU A 137 18.60 -17.19 -20.92
N LEU A 138 19.78 -17.71 -20.60
CA LEU A 138 20.94 -16.88 -20.26
C LEU A 138 21.41 -16.04 -21.45
N ALA A 139 21.38 -16.61 -22.66
CA ALA A 139 21.67 -15.88 -23.90
C ALA A 139 20.66 -14.74 -24.12
N PHE A 140 19.36 -15.02 -23.95
CA PHE A 140 18.30 -14.02 -24.04
C PHE A 140 18.51 -12.88 -23.03
N LYS A 141 18.71 -13.21 -21.75
CA LYS A 141 18.89 -12.22 -20.68
C LYS A 141 20.09 -11.33 -20.93
N LYS A 142 21.21 -11.89 -21.39
CA LYS A 142 22.39 -11.12 -21.80
C LYS A 142 22.05 -10.12 -22.91
N SER A 143 21.29 -10.52 -23.92
CA SER A 143 20.86 -9.63 -25.01
C SER A 143 19.90 -8.54 -24.55
N ALA A 144 19.08 -8.83 -23.54
CA ALA A 144 18.09 -7.92 -22.97
C ALA A 144 18.66 -7.00 -21.88
N GLY A 145 19.96 -7.11 -21.56
CA GLY A 145 20.58 -6.34 -20.47
C GLY A 145 20.11 -6.76 -19.06
N LEU A 146 19.53 -7.96 -18.92
CA LEU A 146 19.05 -8.50 -17.66
C LEU A 146 20.15 -9.28 -16.92
N PRO A 147 20.07 -9.40 -15.57
CA PRO A 147 20.98 -10.24 -14.80
C PRO A 147 20.96 -11.70 -15.29
N ALA A 148 22.12 -12.27 -15.60
CA ALA A 148 22.28 -13.62 -16.12
C ALA A 148 22.05 -14.71 -15.05
N THR A 149 20.82 -14.78 -14.55
CA THR A 149 20.35 -15.77 -13.58
C THR A 149 19.51 -16.84 -14.24
N GLU A 150 19.61 -18.08 -13.78
CA GLU A 150 18.83 -19.23 -14.27
C GLU A 150 17.40 -19.29 -13.72
N LYS A 151 16.74 -18.14 -13.59
CA LYS A 151 15.33 -18.05 -13.17
C LYS A 151 14.53 -17.18 -14.11
N ILE A 152 13.24 -17.42 -14.24
CA ILE A 152 12.34 -16.55 -15.00
C ILE A 152 11.46 -15.83 -13.99
N ASP A 153 11.85 -14.61 -13.65
CA ASP A 153 11.15 -13.70 -12.72
C ASP A 153 10.34 -12.64 -13.47
N GLU A 154 9.72 -11.71 -12.73
CA GLU A 154 8.84 -10.66 -13.28
C GLU A 154 9.50 -9.88 -14.43
N ASP A 155 10.74 -9.42 -14.25
CA ASP A 155 11.48 -8.66 -15.27
C ASP A 155 11.79 -9.52 -16.50
N THR A 156 12.13 -10.79 -16.29
CA THR A 156 12.37 -11.73 -17.38
C THR A 156 11.10 -12.00 -18.18
N TRP A 157 9.96 -12.20 -17.51
CA TRP A 157 8.66 -12.36 -18.15
C TRP A 157 8.28 -11.10 -18.93
N ALA A 158 8.46 -9.92 -18.35
CA ALA A 158 8.15 -8.65 -19.01
C ALA A 158 8.95 -8.49 -20.32
N ALA A 159 10.24 -8.82 -20.28
CA ALA A 159 11.10 -8.80 -21.46
C ALA A 159 10.68 -9.86 -22.51
N LEU A 160 10.38 -11.08 -22.09
CA LEU A 160 9.89 -12.16 -22.97
C LEU A 160 8.52 -11.84 -23.59
N LEU A 161 7.70 -11.02 -22.94
CA LEU A 161 6.39 -10.59 -23.41
C LEU A 161 6.39 -9.25 -24.15
N ARG A 162 7.50 -8.49 -24.15
CA ARG A 162 7.59 -7.10 -24.71
C ARG A 162 6.61 -6.15 -24.03
N VAL A 163 6.53 -6.21 -22.71
CA VAL A 163 5.66 -5.34 -21.93
C VAL A 163 6.42 -4.44 -20.95
N ALA A 164 7.75 -4.43 -21.07
CA ALA A 164 8.66 -3.52 -20.39
C ALA A 164 8.96 -2.30 -21.29
#